data_AF-A0A101VLG7-F1
#
_entry.id   AF-A0A101VLG7-F1
#
_cell.length_a   1.000
_cell.length_b   1.000
_cell.length_c   1.000
_cell.angle_alpha   90.00
_cell.angle_beta   90.00
_cell.angle_gamma   90.00
#
_symmetry.space_group_name_H-M   'P 1'
#
loop_
_entity.id
_entity.type
_entity.pdbx_description
1 polymer ?
#
loop_
_entity_poly.entity_id
_entity_poly.type
_entity_poly.pdbx_seq_one_letter_code
_entity_poly.pdbx_strand_id
1 'polypeptide(L)'
;MTVARRFLNCTSGAAAAEMALILPLAVLMLFTTLEAGHWMYAQHQVVKGLRDGARYAARQSFDDVNCRGGSPTISNSVIDATREITRTGQLSGGNPRVAGWDAADITVTATCPVSAEAQTGIFDAGEPAPQVNVSTTTAYNSLFNGLGVITDSVNLVGEQQAVVMGI
;
A
#
# COMPACT_ATOMS: atom_id res chain seq x y z
N MET A 1 -31.55 60.62 -0.96
CA MET A 1 -31.45 59.65 -2.07
C MET A 1 -30.03 59.47 -2.63
N THR A 2 -29.11 60.42 -2.47
CA THR A 2 -27.74 60.39 -3.04
C THR A 2 -26.77 59.41 -2.37
N VAL A 3 -26.93 59.12 -1.07
CA VAL A 3 -26.04 58.20 -0.33
C VAL A 3 -26.23 56.74 -0.76
N ALA A 4 -27.48 56.30 -0.97
CA ALA A 4 -27.80 54.95 -1.42
C ALA A 4 -27.23 54.65 -2.83
N ARG A 5 -27.28 55.63 -3.74
CA ARG A 5 -26.69 55.52 -5.08
C ARG A 5 -25.16 55.43 -5.05
N ARG A 6 -24.51 56.11 -4.11
CA ARG A 6 -23.06 56.08 -3.93
C ARG A 6 -22.57 54.76 -3.31
N PHE A 7 -23.38 54.14 -2.46
CA PHE A 7 -23.09 52.81 -1.90
C PHE A 7 -23.22 51.71 -2.97
N LEU A 8 -24.28 51.76 -3.80
CA LEU A 8 -24.50 50.80 -4.90
C LEU A 8 -23.44 50.88 -6.02
N ASN A 9 -22.79 52.04 -6.20
CA ASN A 9 -21.71 52.23 -7.17
C ASN A 9 -20.31 52.08 -6.56
N CYS A 10 -20.19 51.70 -5.29
CA CYS A 10 -18.90 51.58 -4.63
C CYS A 10 -18.24 50.23 -5.00
N THR A 11 -17.16 50.28 -5.77
CA THR A 11 -16.35 49.11 -6.16
C THR A 11 -15.16 48.86 -5.24
N SER A 12 -14.97 49.73 -4.24
CA SER A 12 -13.92 49.63 -3.23
C SER A 12 -14.07 48.32 -2.45
N GLY A 13 -13.09 47.43 -2.57
CA GLY A 13 -13.12 46.12 -1.89
C GLY A 13 -13.76 44.98 -2.69
N ALA A 14 -14.15 45.19 -3.96
CA ALA A 14 -14.67 44.13 -4.82
C ALA A 14 -13.69 42.94 -4.93
N ALA A 15 -12.39 43.21 -5.08
CA ALA A 15 -11.35 42.17 -5.11
C ALA A 15 -11.27 41.36 -3.80
N ALA A 16 -11.49 41.99 -2.64
CA ALA A 16 -11.53 41.28 -1.36
C ALA A 16 -12.78 40.40 -1.24
N ALA A 17 -13.92 40.86 -1.75
CA ALA A 17 -15.15 40.09 -1.80
C ALA A 17 -15.05 38.90 -2.77
N GLU A 18 -14.43 39.09 -3.93
CA GLU A 18 -14.15 38.00 -4.89
C GLU A 18 -13.21 36.95 -4.28
N MET A 19 -12.11 37.39 -3.63
CA MET A 19 -11.20 36.48 -2.93
C MET A 19 -11.92 35.70 -1.83
N ALA A 20 -12.78 36.37 -1.03
CA ALA A 20 -13.54 35.73 0.04
C ALA A 20 -14.50 34.64 -0.48
N LEU A 21 -15.04 34.82 -1.69
CA LEU A 21 -15.93 33.83 -2.33
C LEU A 21 -15.16 32.62 -2.88
N ILE A 22 -13.96 32.80 -3.45
CA ILE A 22 -13.17 31.69 -4.00
C ILE A 22 -12.33 30.95 -2.94
N LEU A 23 -11.99 31.62 -1.85
CA LEU A 23 -11.13 31.09 -0.79
C LEU A 23 -11.59 29.74 -0.23
N PRO A 24 -12.87 29.49 0.12
CA PRO A 24 -13.28 28.18 0.64
C PRO A 24 -13.04 27.05 -0.37
N LEU A 25 -13.27 27.30 -1.67
CA LEU A 25 -13.02 26.31 -2.72
C LEU A 25 -11.52 26.09 -2.94
N ALA A 26 -10.74 27.17 -2.97
CA ALA A 26 -9.28 27.09 -3.14
C ALA A 26 -8.62 26.34 -1.98
N VAL A 27 -9.05 26.58 -0.75
CA VAL A 27 -8.56 25.88 0.45
C VAL A 27 -8.94 24.41 0.41
N LEU A 28 -10.18 24.08 0.02
CA LEU A 28 -10.61 22.69 -0.14
C LEU A 28 -9.75 21.95 -1.17
N MET A 29 -9.51 22.56 -2.35
CA MET A 29 -8.67 21.95 -3.39
C MET A 29 -7.22 21.77 -2.92
N LEU A 30 -6.67 22.72 -2.16
CA LEU A 30 -5.32 22.61 -1.62
C LEU A 30 -5.17 21.39 -0.70
N PHE A 31 -6.03 21.26 0.32
CA PHE A 31 -5.94 20.13 1.24
C PHE A 31 -6.26 18.80 0.56
N THR A 32 -7.23 18.77 -0.35
CA THR A 32 -7.58 17.55 -1.10
C THR A 32 -6.41 17.04 -1.96
N THR A 33 -5.71 17.94 -2.66
CA THR A 33 -4.58 17.54 -3.52
C THR A 33 -3.36 17.06 -2.72
N LEU A 34 -3.08 17.70 -1.58
CA LEU A 34 -2.01 17.26 -0.67
C LEU A 34 -2.32 15.90 -0.07
N GLU A 35 -3.54 15.70 0.41
CA GLU A 35 -4.00 14.44 0.99
C GLU A 35 -3.98 13.31 -0.04
N ALA A 36 -4.50 13.55 -1.25
CA ALA A 36 -4.47 12.57 -2.34
C ALA A 36 -3.02 12.22 -2.75
N GLY A 37 -2.12 13.20 -2.76
CA GLY A 37 -0.69 12.97 -3.02
C GLY A 37 -0.04 12.07 -1.96
N HIS A 38 -0.35 12.31 -0.69
CA HIS A 38 0.13 11.49 0.42
C HIS A 38 -0.44 10.05 0.36
N TRP A 39 -1.73 9.91 0.05
CA TRP A 39 -2.35 8.60 -0.14
C TRP A 39 -1.69 7.80 -1.26
N MET A 40 -1.48 8.42 -2.44
CA MET A 40 -0.78 7.77 -3.56
C MET A 40 0.65 7.39 -3.18
N TYR A 41 1.35 8.27 -2.46
CA TYR A 41 2.70 7.99 -1.97
C TYR A 41 2.74 6.78 -1.05
N ALA A 42 1.86 6.72 -0.04
CA ALA A 42 1.76 5.59 0.88
C ALA A 42 1.40 4.29 0.14
N GLN A 43 0.44 4.35 -0.79
CA GLN A 43 0.05 3.19 -1.61
C GLN A 43 1.23 2.66 -2.44
N HIS A 44 2.03 3.54 -3.03
CA HIS A 44 3.24 3.13 -3.76
C HIS A 44 4.29 2.49 -2.86
N GLN A 45 4.45 2.96 -1.62
CA GLN A 45 5.35 2.33 -0.66
C GLN A 45 4.86 0.93 -0.28
N VAL A 46 3.56 0.75 -0.03
CA VAL A 46 2.96 -0.57 0.25
C VAL A 46 3.24 -1.55 -0.88
N VAL A 47 2.92 -1.19 -2.12
CA VAL A 47 3.12 -2.08 -3.28
C VAL A 47 4.60 -2.44 -3.49
N LYS A 48 5.52 -1.50 -3.24
CA LYS A 48 6.96 -1.77 -3.29
C LYS A 48 7.42 -2.68 -2.16
N GLY A 49 6.92 -2.48 -0.94
CA GLY A 49 7.15 -3.35 0.22
C GLY A 49 6.72 -4.79 -0.06
N LEU A 50 5.46 -4.98 -0.49
CA LEU A 50 4.93 -6.29 -0.83
C LEU A 50 5.75 -7.00 -1.91
N ARG A 51 6.25 -6.25 -2.89
CA ARG A 51 7.10 -6.79 -3.96
C ARG A 51 8.45 -7.26 -3.44
N ASP A 52 9.05 -6.51 -2.51
CA ASP A 52 10.31 -6.89 -1.89
C ASP A 52 10.13 -8.15 -1.02
N GLY A 53 9.06 -8.20 -0.24
CA GLY A 53 8.68 -9.38 0.55
C GLY A 53 8.43 -10.61 -0.32
N ALA A 54 7.61 -10.50 -1.36
CA ALA A 54 7.32 -11.61 -2.28
C ALA A 54 8.61 -12.12 -2.96
N ARG A 55 9.52 -11.23 -3.38
CA ARG A 55 10.81 -11.61 -3.96
C ARG A 55 11.75 -12.27 -2.95
N TYR A 56 11.71 -11.86 -1.68
CA TYR A 56 12.48 -12.48 -0.63
C TYR A 56 11.98 -13.91 -0.34
N ALA A 57 10.66 -14.06 -0.18
CA ALA A 57 10.03 -15.35 0.08
C ALA A 57 10.22 -16.33 -1.10
N ALA A 58 10.13 -15.83 -2.33
CA ALA A 58 10.38 -16.61 -3.55
C ALA A 58 11.82 -17.12 -3.69
N ARG A 59 12.78 -16.57 -2.94
CA ARG A 59 14.18 -17.01 -2.98
C ARG A 59 14.53 -18.00 -1.89
N GLN A 60 13.60 -18.33 -0.99
CA GLN A 60 13.85 -19.30 0.06
C GLN A 60 13.99 -20.71 -0.51
N SER A 61 14.72 -21.55 0.21
CA SER A 61 14.88 -22.97 -0.12
C SER A 61 13.52 -23.65 -0.23
N PHE A 62 13.44 -24.67 -1.09
CA PHE A 62 12.27 -25.54 -1.15
C PHE A 62 12.03 -26.32 0.15
N ASP A 63 13.00 -26.44 1.05
CA ASP A 63 12.73 -27.03 2.36
C ASP A 63 11.87 -26.10 3.25
N ASP A 64 11.95 -24.79 3.05
CA ASP A 64 11.18 -23.80 3.79
C ASP A 64 9.89 -23.38 3.08
N VAL A 65 9.85 -23.43 1.74
CA VAL A 65 8.66 -23.11 0.94
C VAL A 65 8.45 -24.17 -0.14
N ASN A 66 7.46 -25.05 0.03
CA ASN A 66 7.17 -26.10 -0.94
C ASN A 66 5.70 -26.46 -1.06
N CYS A 67 5.47 -27.35 -2.01
CA CYS A 67 4.21 -28.00 -2.31
C CYS A 67 4.31 -29.52 -2.26
N ARG A 68 5.30 -30.07 -1.52
CA ARG A 68 5.50 -31.52 -1.40
C ARG A 68 4.25 -32.13 -0.75
N GLY A 69 3.69 -33.16 -1.37
CA GLY A 69 2.43 -33.78 -0.90
C GLY A 69 1.15 -33.01 -1.27
N GLY A 70 1.24 -32.02 -2.17
CA GLY A 70 0.07 -31.33 -2.74
C GLY A 70 -0.53 -30.24 -1.86
N SER A 71 0.15 -29.84 -0.77
CA SER A 71 -0.27 -28.75 0.11
C SER A 71 0.85 -27.73 0.29
N PRO A 72 0.53 -26.42 0.36
CA PRO A 72 1.52 -25.38 0.56
C PRO A 72 2.08 -25.44 1.98
N THR A 73 3.40 -25.47 2.09
CA THR A 73 4.13 -25.39 3.37
C THR A 73 5.03 -24.18 3.35
N ILE A 74 4.99 -23.36 4.42
CA ILE A 74 5.90 -22.23 4.63
C ILE A 74 6.41 -22.29 6.07
N SER A 75 7.73 -22.19 6.24
CA SER A 75 8.38 -22.05 7.54
C SER A 75 7.99 -20.73 8.23
N ASN A 76 7.68 -20.77 9.54
CA ASN A 76 7.33 -19.57 10.32
C ASN A 76 8.44 -18.51 10.27
N SER A 77 9.71 -18.93 10.24
CA SER A 77 10.85 -18.02 10.15
C SER A 77 10.84 -17.21 8.84
N VAL A 78 10.45 -17.83 7.72
CA VAL A 78 10.29 -17.17 6.43
C VAL A 78 9.11 -16.21 6.46
N ILE A 79 8.00 -16.59 7.09
CA ILE A 79 6.84 -15.70 7.24
C ILE A 79 7.24 -14.44 8.00
N ASP A 80 7.91 -14.59 9.16
CA ASP A 80 8.29 -13.46 10.00
C ASP A 80 9.32 -12.55 9.32
N ALA A 81 10.33 -13.13 8.67
CA ALA A 81 11.31 -12.36 7.89
C ALA A 81 10.67 -11.66 6.67
N THR A 82 9.70 -12.29 6.02
CA THR A 82 8.97 -11.71 4.88
C THR A 82 8.12 -10.53 5.32
N ARG A 83 7.44 -10.63 6.48
CA ARG A 83 6.69 -9.52 7.08
C ARG A 83 7.60 -8.34 7.38
N GLU A 84 8.77 -8.60 7.96
CA GLU A 84 9.69 -7.52 8.31
C GLU A 84 10.30 -6.84 7.08
N ILE A 85 10.76 -7.59 6.08
CA ILE A 85 11.25 -7.02 4.82
C ILE A 85 10.17 -6.21 4.11
N THR A 86 8.93 -6.71 4.10
CA THR A 86 7.80 -6.01 3.48
C THR A 86 7.58 -4.65 4.14
N ARG A 87 7.60 -4.62 5.47
CA ARG A 87 7.30 -3.45 6.29
C ARG A 87 8.46 -2.46 6.36
N THR A 88 9.70 -2.92 6.54
CA THR A 88 10.88 -2.06 6.81
C THR A 88 11.94 -2.11 5.72
N GLY A 89 11.98 -3.17 4.92
CA GLY A 89 13.07 -3.44 3.98
C GLY A 89 14.31 -4.08 4.60
N GLN A 90 14.22 -4.53 5.85
CA GLN A 90 15.31 -5.18 6.59
C GLN A 90 14.81 -6.53 7.13
N LEU A 91 15.73 -7.46 7.40
CA LEU A 91 15.39 -8.77 7.96
C LEU A 91 15.00 -8.72 9.45
N SER A 92 15.38 -7.65 10.14
CA SER A 92 15.10 -7.46 11.56
C SER A 92 15.15 -5.98 11.91
N GLY A 93 14.12 -5.49 12.57
CA GLY A 93 14.07 -4.11 13.03
C GLY A 93 13.92 -3.10 11.88
N GLY A 94 14.11 -1.84 12.23
CA GLY A 94 13.87 -0.72 11.32
C GLY A 94 12.50 -0.10 11.52
N ASN A 95 12.31 1.03 10.84
CA ASN A 95 11.06 1.76 10.87
C ASN A 95 10.15 1.30 9.73
N PRO A 96 8.83 1.24 9.95
CA PRO A 96 7.91 0.90 8.88
C PRO A 96 7.98 1.97 7.78
N ARG A 97 7.96 1.54 6.52
CA ARG A 97 7.97 2.42 5.34
C ARG A 97 6.77 3.37 5.39
N VAL A 98 5.63 2.86 5.83
CA VAL A 98 4.36 3.56 6.00
C VAL A 98 4.04 3.65 7.49
N ALA A 99 3.70 4.83 8.00
CA ALA A 99 3.38 5.01 9.41
C ALA A 99 2.18 4.15 9.82
N GLY A 100 2.32 3.42 10.94
CA GLY A 100 1.27 2.54 11.47
C GLY A 100 1.16 1.19 10.79
N TRP A 101 1.95 0.89 9.75
CA TRP A 101 1.95 -0.41 9.10
C TRP A 101 2.63 -1.46 9.99
N ASP A 102 1.87 -2.41 10.50
CA ASP A 102 2.33 -3.45 11.42
C ASP A 102 2.61 -4.78 10.70
N ALA A 103 3.42 -5.65 11.32
CA ALA A 103 3.68 -6.99 10.79
C ALA A 103 2.40 -7.86 10.77
N ALA A 104 1.47 -7.63 11.70
CA ALA A 104 0.18 -8.32 11.77
C ALA A 104 -0.74 -7.97 10.60
N ASP A 105 -0.56 -6.81 9.97
CA ASP A 105 -1.34 -6.39 8.79
C ASP A 105 -0.91 -7.13 7.52
N ILE A 106 0.18 -7.90 7.57
CA ILE A 106 0.79 -8.58 6.43
C ILE A 106 0.51 -10.09 6.52
N THR A 107 -0.17 -10.58 5.50
CA THR A 107 -0.48 -12.01 5.32
C THR A 107 0.45 -12.60 4.27
N VAL A 108 1.11 -13.70 4.62
CA VAL A 108 1.99 -14.45 3.72
C VAL A 108 1.40 -15.85 3.58
N THR A 109 1.06 -16.24 2.36
CA THR A 109 0.53 -17.56 2.03
C THR A 109 1.25 -18.12 0.81
N ALA A 110 1.08 -19.40 0.55
CA ALA A 110 1.58 -20.03 -0.67
C ALA A 110 0.45 -20.79 -1.35
N THR A 111 0.50 -20.81 -2.67
CA THR A 111 -0.40 -21.52 -3.54
C THR A 111 0.39 -22.59 -4.29
N CYS A 112 -0.14 -23.80 -4.35
CA CYS A 112 0.45 -24.90 -5.10
C CYS A 112 -0.28 -25.05 -6.44
N PRO A 113 0.27 -24.52 -7.54
CA PRO A 113 -0.30 -24.71 -8.86
C PRO A 113 -0.21 -26.17 -9.31
N VAL A 114 -1.23 -26.59 -10.08
CA VAL A 114 -1.33 -27.94 -10.68
C VAL A 114 -1.19 -27.91 -12.20
N SER A 115 -0.76 -26.77 -12.76
CA SER A 115 -0.59 -26.63 -14.20
C SER A 115 0.69 -27.31 -14.67
N ALA A 116 0.71 -27.76 -15.93
CA ALA A 116 1.86 -28.49 -16.48
C ALA A 116 3.15 -27.65 -16.44
N GLU A 117 3.04 -26.33 -16.60
CA GLU A 117 4.16 -25.39 -16.52
C GLU A 117 4.78 -25.30 -15.13
N ALA A 118 4.02 -25.62 -14.08
CA ALA A 118 4.49 -25.65 -12.70
C ALA A 118 5.05 -27.03 -12.29
N GLN A 119 4.97 -28.03 -13.16
CA GLN A 119 5.31 -29.43 -12.89
C GLN A 119 6.32 -30.02 -13.89
N THR A 120 6.89 -29.18 -14.76
CA THR A 120 7.83 -29.61 -15.80
C THR A 120 9.05 -28.67 -15.87
N GLY A 121 10.15 -29.17 -16.45
CA GLY A 121 11.37 -28.40 -16.66
C GLY A 121 12.24 -28.31 -15.40
N ILE A 122 12.43 -27.10 -14.87
CA ILE A 122 13.19 -26.86 -13.62
C ILE A 122 12.42 -27.41 -12.41
N PHE A 123 11.09 -27.49 -12.52
CA PHE A 123 10.22 -28.07 -11.50
C PHE A 123 9.83 -29.50 -11.88
N ASP A 124 9.61 -30.34 -10.88
CA ASP A 124 9.13 -31.70 -11.05
C ASP A 124 7.69 -31.83 -10.52
N ALA A 125 6.94 -32.82 -10.99
CA ALA A 125 5.59 -33.11 -10.49
C ALA A 125 5.56 -33.40 -8.97
N GLY A 126 6.64 -33.93 -8.39
CA GLY A 126 6.79 -34.14 -6.95
C GLY A 126 7.09 -32.89 -6.13
N GLU A 127 7.54 -31.82 -6.79
CA GLU A 127 7.88 -30.53 -6.18
C GLU A 127 7.46 -29.40 -7.13
N PRO A 128 6.14 -29.16 -7.26
CA PRO A 128 5.63 -28.17 -8.19
C PRO A 128 5.95 -26.76 -7.71
N ALA A 129 6.13 -25.83 -8.64
CA ALA A 129 6.54 -24.45 -8.42
C ALA A 129 5.61 -23.70 -7.44
N PRO A 130 5.96 -23.55 -6.16
CA PRO A 130 5.12 -22.85 -5.20
C PRO A 130 5.02 -21.36 -5.57
N GLN A 131 3.85 -20.75 -5.38
CA GLN A 131 3.65 -19.31 -5.57
C GLN A 131 3.39 -18.68 -4.21
N VAL A 132 4.28 -17.80 -3.75
CA VAL A 132 4.05 -17.06 -2.51
C VAL A 132 3.20 -15.84 -2.82
N ASN A 133 2.13 -15.67 -2.04
CA ASN A 133 1.26 -14.51 -2.04
C ASN A 133 1.55 -13.69 -0.76
N VAL A 134 1.88 -12.42 -0.95
CA VAL A 134 2.06 -11.46 0.14
C VAL A 134 1.02 -10.37 -0.03
N SER A 135 0.13 -10.23 0.94
CA SER A 135 -0.93 -9.23 0.92
C SER A 135 -0.93 -8.41 2.22
N THR A 136 -1.54 -7.23 2.15
CA THR A 136 -1.74 -6.41 3.35
C THR A 136 -3.06 -5.65 3.29
N THR A 137 -3.60 -5.40 4.47
CA THR A 137 -4.65 -4.42 4.71
C THR A 137 -4.23 -3.61 5.92
N THR A 138 -3.77 -2.38 5.71
CA THR A 138 -3.36 -1.46 6.78
C THR A 138 -4.18 -0.19 6.73
N ALA A 139 -4.45 0.43 7.87
CA ALA A 139 -5.12 1.73 7.90
C ALA A 139 -4.24 2.81 7.25
N TYR A 140 -4.85 3.68 6.46
CA TYR A 140 -4.20 4.88 5.95
C TYR A 140 -4.10 5.93 7.06
N ASN A 141 -2.93 6.51 7.25
CA ASN A 141 -2.72 7.62 8.18
C ASN A 141 -2.89 8.95 7.45
N SER A 142 -4.02 9.62 7.65
CA SER A 142 -4.35 10.87 6.99
C SER A 142 -3.54 12.05 7.55
N LEU A 143 -3.17 13.00 6.69
CA LEU A 143 -2.48 14.22 7.13
C LEU A 143 -3.46 15.23 7.72
N PHE A 144 -4.65 15.35 7.11
CA PHE A 144 -5.63 16.38 7.45
C PHE A 144 -6.99 15.81 7.90
N ASN A 145 -7.14 14.48 7.90
CA ASN A 145 -8.38 13.77 8.19
C ASN A 145 -9.55 14.37 7.39
N GLY A 146 -10.69 14.69 8.02
CA GLY A 146 -11.88 15.22 7.34
C GLY A 146 -11.65 16.49 6.50
N LEU A 147 -10.58 17.26 6.76
CA LEU A 147 -10.23 18.43 5.95
C LEU A 147 -9.63 18.07 4.59
N GLY A 148 -9.01 16.89 4.46
CA GLY A 148 -8.42 16.38 3.22
C GLY A 148 -9.39 15.55 2.37
N VAL A 149 -10.67 15.47 2.75
CA VAL A 149 -11.72 14.61 2.16
C VAL A 149 -11.49 13.11 2.37
N ILE A 150 -10.24 12.65 2.39
CA ILE A 150 -9.83 11.28 2.72
C ILE A 150 -9.49 11.22 4.21
N THR A 151 -10.05 10.23 4.91
CA THR A 151 -9.89 10.05 6.35
C THR A 151 -9.20 8.73 6.68
N ASP A 152 -8.89 8.53 7.96
CA ASP A 152 -8.25 7.31 8.49
C ASP A 152 -9.14 6.05 8.40
N SER A 153 -10.38 6.19 7.92
CA SER A 153 -11.27 5.05 7.67
C SER A 153 -10.96 4.34 6.35
N VAL A 154 -10.04 4.86 5.55
CA VAL A 154 -9.60 4.23 4.29
C VAL A 154 -8.44 3.28 4.58
N ASN A 155 -8.48 2.10 3.98
CA ASN A 155 -7.39 1.13 4.08
C ASN A 155 -6.50 1.21 2.84
N LEU A 156 -5.19 1.05 3.05
CA LEU A 156 -4.23 0.72 2.01
C LEU A 156 -4.23 -0.80 1.85
N VAL A 157 -4.58 -1.25 0.66
CA VAL A 157 -4.67 -2.67 0.32
C VAL A 157 -3.74 -2.95 -0.85
N GLY A 158 -3.05 -4.08 -0.77
CA GLY A 158 -2.22 -4.54 -1.87
C GLY A 158 -1.92 -6.03 -1.76
N GLU A 159 -1.61 -6.62 -2.90
CA GLU A 159 -1.15 -8.00 -3.01
C GLU A 159 -0.05 -8.08 -4.07
N GLN A 160 0.97 -8.88 -3.80
CA GLN A 160 2.01 -9.26 -4.76
C GLN A 160 2.25 -10.76 -4.65
N GLN A 161 2.61 -11.37 -5.78
CA GLN A 161 2.91 -12.80 -5.86
C GLN A 161 4.23 -13.03 -6.57
N ALA A 162 4.93 -14.10 -6.19
CA ALA A 162 6.17 -14.53 -6.82
C ALA A 162 6.31 -16.06 -6.75
N VAL A 163 6.81 -16.65 -7.85
CA VAL A 163 7.11 -18.08 -7.93
C VAL A 163 8.41 -18.37 -7.19
N VAL A 164 8.43 -19.40 -6.36
CA VAL A 164 9.61 -19.83 -5.61
C VAL A 164 10.60 -20.51 -6.54
N MET A 165 11.87 -20.10 -6.43
CA MET A 165 12.96 -20.57 -7.27
C MET A 165 14.02 -21.38 -6.50
N GLY A 166 13.99 -21.37 -5.15
CA GLY A 166 14.88 -22.18 -4.30
C GLY A 166 16.36 -21.98 -4.56
N ILE A 167 16.91 -20.82 -4.16
CA ILE A 167 18.36 -20.53 -4.26
C ILE A 167 19.08 -20.69 -2.93
#